data_AF-A0A448TZC2-F1
#
_entry.id   AF-A0A448TZC2-F1
#
_cell.length_a   1.000
_cell.length_b   1.000
_cell.length_c   1.000
_cell.angle_alpha   90.00
_cell.angle_beta   90.00
_cell.angle_gamma   90.00
#
_symmetry.space_group_name_H-M   'P 1'
#
loop_
_entity.id
_entity.type
_entity.pdbx_description
1 polymer ?
#
loop_
_entity_poly.entity_id
_entity_poly.type
_entity_poly.pdbx_seq_one_letter_code
_entity_poly.pdbx_strand_id
1 'polypeptide(L)'
;MKYITLLFFFFISSCAFVPLYSIPNSDAKWIHKVTGEEVPDSLYSQCARDATFSILGRYAYLDRLDKEYLDELVNIQKKEGKCLYEKGFIFKTKLFSAYCYRLEDVCNAYKEFSR
;
A
#
# COMPACT_ATOMS: atom_id res chain seq x y z
N MET A 1 26.52 49.19 -17.70
CA MET A 1 25.44 48.72 -16.80
C MET A 1 24.41 47.97 -17.64
N LYS A 2 24.64 46.67 -17.89
CA LYS A 2 23.85 45.87 -18.84
C LYS A 2 23.81 44.39 -18.44
N TYR A 3 23.71 44.07 -17.15
CA TYR A 3 23.67 42.66 -16.70
C TYR A 3 22.77 42.44 -15.48
N ILE A 4 21.77 43.29 -15.26
CA ILE A 4 20.79 43.15 -14.15
C ILE A 4 19.44 42.74 -14.75
N THR A 5 19.40 41.61 -15.44
CA THR A 5 18.13 40.99 -15.90
C THR A 5 18.29 39.51 -16.27
N LEU A 6 19.22 38.80 -15.63
CA LEU A 6 19.40 37.34 -15.80
C LEU A 6 19.45 36.62 -14.44
N LEU A 7 18.63 37.07 -13.49
CA LEU A 7 18.53 36.47 -12.15
C LEU A 7 17.12 35.94 -11.85
N PHE A 8 16.31 35.69 -12.89
CA PHE A 8 14.95 35.15 -12.75
C PHE A 8 14.77 33.71 -13.28
N PHE A 9 15.82 33.09 -13.84
CA PHE A 9 15.74 31.72 -14.38
C PHE A 9 16.44 30.65 -13.54
N PHE A 10 16.98 31.00 -12.36
CA PHE A 10 17.67 30.04 -11.48
C PHE A 10 16.83 29.50 -10.31
N PHE A 11 15.54 29.81 -10.23
CA PHE A 11 14.66 29.35 -9.14
C PHE A 11 13.75 28.17 -9.50
N ILE A 12 13.90 27.54 -10.67
CA ILE A 12 13.06 26.40 -11.10
C ILE A 12 13.84 25.06 -11.13
N SER A 13 15.13 25.02 -10.78
CA SER A 13 15.92 23.78 -10.79
C SER A 13 16.02 23.08 -9.43
N SER A 14 15.38 23.60 -8.38
CA SER A 14 15.13 22.79 -7.18
C SER A 14 13.95 21.86 -7.46
N CYS A 15 14.17 20.84 -8.31
CA CYS A 15 13.57 19.54 -8.08
C CYS A 15 14.05 19.15 -6.68
N ALA A 16 13.26 19.52 -5.67
CA ALA A 16 13.39 18.95 -4.35
C ALA A 16 13.43 17.45 -4.59
N PHE A 17 14.61 16.86 -4.35
CA PHE A 17 14.79 15.42 -4.28
C PHE A 17 14.09 14.97 -3.00
N VAL A 18 12.75 15.07 -3.00
CA VAL A 18 11.92 14.44 -2.00
C VAL A 18 12.17 12.95 -2.19
N PRO A 19 12.53 12.20 -1.14
CA PRO A 19 12.79 10.77 -1.30
C PRO A 19 11.50 10.12 -1.81
N LEU A 20 11.49 9.78 -3.10
CA LEU A 20 10.40 9.14 -3.84
C LEU A 20 10.09 7.71 -3.34
N TYR A 21 10.65 7.28 -2.22
CA TYR A 21 10.81 5.86 -1.89
C TYR A 21 10.35 5.45 -0.49
N SER A 22 9.41 6.17 0.12
CA SER A 22 8.60 5.57 1.18
C SER A 22 7.16 6.00 1.05
N ILE A 23 6.26 5.04 0.82
CA ILE A 23 4.83 5.26 1.05
C ILE A 23 4.71 5.48 2.56
N PRO A 24 4.23 6.64 3.02
CA PRO A 24 4.10 6.88 4.45
C PRO A 24 3.22 5.79 5.08
N ASN A 25 3.60 5.27 6.24
CA ASN A 25 2.80 4.24 6.95
C ASN A 25 1.33 4.66 7.18
N SER A 26 1.03 5.97 7.13
CA SER A 26 -0.32 6.53 7.26
C SER A 26 -1.11 6.63 5.95
N ASP A 27 -0.55 6.25 4.81
CA ASP A 27 -1.17 6.45 3.50
C ASP A 27 -2.29 5.44 3.20
N ALA A 28 -2.12 4.20 3.65
CA ALA A 28 -3.09 3.12 3.62
C ALA A 28 -2.95 2.26 4.89
N LYS A 29 -4.04 2.01 5.60
CA LYS A 29 -4.06 1.29 6.88
C LYS A 29 -5.29 0.41 7.01
N TRP A 30 -5.13 -0.70 7.73
CA TRP A 30 -6.24 -1.49 8.24
C TRP A 30 -6.52 -1.09 9.68
N ILE A 31 -7.72 -0.62 9.96
CA ILE A 31 -8.11 -0.15 11.29
C ILE A 31 -9.35 -0.88 11.79
N HIS A 32 -9.39 -1.19 13.08
CA HIS A 32 -10.54 -1.83 13.68
C HIS A 32 -11.74 -0.88 13.68
N LYS A 33 -12.90 -1.35 13.19
CA LYS A 33 -14.07 -0.50 12.94
C LYS A 33 -14.65 0.15 14.20
N VAL A 34 -14.48 -0.48 15.37
CA VAL A 34 -15.02 0.01 16.66
C VAL A 34 -13.98 0.79 17.45
N THR A 35 -12.77 0.24 17.59
CA THR A 35 -11.73 0.81 18.47
C THR A 35 -10.85 1.84 17.74
N GLY A 36 -10.82 1.82 16.41
CA GLY A 36 -9.95 2.67 15.60
C GLY A 36 -8.47 2.26 15.64
N GLU A 37 -8.13 1.19 16.35
CA GLU A 37 -6.76 0.68 16.48
C GLU A 37 -6.28 0.05 15.17
N GLU A 38 -4.99 0.14 14.91
CA GLU A 38 -4.38 -0.50 13.74
C GLU A 38 -4.36 -2.02 13.92
N VAL A 39 -4.40 -2.74 12.79
CA VAL A 39 -4.23 -4.19 12.79
C VAL A 39 -2.89 -4.55 13.45
N PRO A 40 -2.86 -5.49 14.41
CA PRO A 40 -1.60 -6.00 14.93
C PRO A 40 -0.80 -6.70 13.83
N ASP A 41 0.51 -6.48 13.78
CA ASP A 41 1.40 -7.10 12.77
C ASP A 41 1.29 -8.62 12.72
N SER A 42 1.08 -9.26 13.87
CA SER A 42 0.90 -10.71 13.99
C SER A 42 -0.37 -11.18 13.26
N LEU A 43 -1.45 -10.42 13.36
CA LEU A 43 -2.71 -10.74 12.71
C LEU A 43 -2.66 -10.44 11.21
N TYR A 44 -2.05 -9.31 10.83
CA TYR A 44 -1.80 -8.96 9.44
C TYR A 44 -0.99 -10.05 8.74
N SER A 45 0.13 -10.46 9.36
CA SER A 45 1.00 -11.53 8.87
C SER A 45 0.29 -12.89 8.80
N GLN A 46 -0.62 -13.17 9.74
CA GLN A 46 -1.43 -14.38 9.70
C GLN A 46 -2.34 -14.39 8.47
N CYS A 47 -3.14 -13.34 8.27
CA CYS A 47 -4.05 -13.24 7.13
C CYS A 47 -3.29 -13.29 5.79
N ALA A 48 -2.13 -12.63 5.69
CA ALA A 48 -1.30 -12.67 4.48
C ALA A 48 -0.77 -14.09 4.17
N ARG A 49 -0.28 -14.81 5.19
CA ARG A 49 0.17 -16.21 5.04
C ARG A 49 -0.95 -17.14 4.65
N ASP A 50 -2.11 -17.03 5.31
CA ASP A 50 -3.26 -17.90 5.06
C ASP A 50 -3.84 -17.64 3.66
N ALA A 51 -3.89 -16.38 3.22
CA ALA A 51 -4.29 -16.01 1.88
C ALA A 51 -3.36 -16.60 0.81
N THR A 52 -2.04 -16.40 0.99
CA THR A 52 -1.02 -16.92 0.07
C THR A 52 -1.09 -18.43 -0.03
N PHE A 53 -1.10 -19.13 1.11
CA PHE A 53 -1.18 -20.59 1.15
C PHE A 53 -2.46 -21.10 0.50
N SER A 54 -3.59 -20.42 0.70
CA SER A 54 -4.85 -20.85 0.12
C SER A 54 -4.93 -20.67 -1.39
N ILE A 55 -4.20 -19.72 -1.99
CA ILE A 55 -4.22 -19.48 -3.43
C ILE A 55 -3.14 -20.30 -4.14
N LEU A 56 -1.92 -20.32 -3.58
CA LEU A 56 -0.76 -20.94 -4.22
C LEU A 56 -0.45 -22.36 -3.71
N GLY A 57 -1.08 -22.81 -2.62
CA GLY A 57 -0.76 -24.08 -1.96
C GLY A 57 0.59 -24.08 -1.22
N ARG A 58 1.25 -22.92 -1.10
CA ARG A 58 2.55 -22.73 -0.46
C ARG A 58 2.67 -21.35 0.18
N TYR A 59 3.61 -21.21 1.10
CA TYR A 59 3.98 -19.89 1.63
C TYR A 59 4.91 -19.16 0.64
N ALA A 60 4.69 -17.86 0.46
CA ALA A 60 5.66 -16.99 -0.20
C ALA A 60 6.71 -16.56 0.82
N TYR A 61 7.98 -16.64 0.41
CA TYR A 61 9.08 -16.11 1.20
C TYR A 61 9.42 -14.72 0.66
N LEU A 62 9.66 -13.76 1.57
CA LEU A 62 9.91 -12.37 1.22
C LEU A 62 11.15 -12.16 0.32
N ASP A 63 12.09 -13.11 0.34
CA ASP A 63 13.28 -13.10 -0.50
C ASP A 63 13.03 -13.62 -1.93
N ARG A 64 11.85 -14.19 -2.20
CA ARG A 64 11.50 -14.80 -3.49
C ARG A 64 10.03 -14.59 -3.84
N LEU A 65 9.72 -13.39 -4.34
CA LEU A 65 8.49 -13.17 -5.10
C LEU A 65 8.72 -13.69 -6.52
N ASP A 66 8.19 -14.88 -6.80
CA ASP A 66 8.23 -15.47 -8.14
C ASP A 66 7.07 -14.99 -9.02
N LYS A 67 7.13 -15.35 -10.30
CA LYS A 67 6.13 -14.94 -11.29
C LYS A 67 4.71 -15.38 -10.90
N GLU A 68 4.56 -16.60 -10.39
CA GLU A 68 3.25 -17.13 -9.98
C GLU A 68 2.64 -16.28 -8.85
N TYR A 69 3.44 -15.89 -7.86
CA TYR A 69 2.99 -14.98 -6.81
C TYR A 69 2.55 -13.62 -7.36
N LEU A 70 3.33 -13.05 -8.29
CA LEU A 70 3.01 -11.75 -8.90
C LEU A 70 1.74 -11.81 -9.76
N ASP A 71 1.56 -12.91 -10.51
CA ASP A 71 0.38 -13.13 -11.35
C ASP A 71 -0.90 -13.27 -10.48
N GLU A 72 -0.79 -13.82 -9.28
CA GLU A 72 -1.91 -14.00 -8.33
C GLU A 72 -2.01 -12.91 -7.23
N LEU A 73 -1.15 -11.88 -7.28
CA LEU A 73 -1.03 -10.89 -6.21
C LEU A 73 -2.37 -10.25 -5.83
N VAL A 74 -3.19 -9.91 -6.81
CA VAL A 74 -4.50 -9.29 -6.57
C VAL A 74 -5.45 -10.24 -5.84
N ASN A 75 -5.47 -11.52 -6.22
CA ASN A 75 -6.33 -12.53 -5.60
C ASN A 75 -5.90 -12.84 -4.16
N ILE A 76 -4.58 -12.94 -3.94
CA ILE A 76 -3.99 -13.07 -2.61
C ILE A 76 -4.43 -11.89 -1.74
N GLN A 77 -4.29 -10.67 -2.25
CA GLN A 77 -4.65 -9.47 -1.50
C GLN A 77 -6.16 -9.34 -1.24
N LYS A 78 -7.03 -9.70 -2.18
CA LYS A 78 -8.48 -9.79 -1.90
C LYS A 78 -8.78 -10.75 -0.76
N LYS A 79 -8.11 -11.90 -0.72
CA LYS A 79 -8.32 -12.91 0.32
C LYS A 79 -7.77 -12.48 1.67
N GLU A 80 -6.60 -11.84 1.69
CA GLU A 80 -6.04 -11.21 2.88
C GLU A 80 -7.01 -10.14 3.44
N GLY A 81 -7.49 -9.24 2.58
CA GLY A 81 -8.42 -8.19 2.96
C GLY A 81 -9.72 -8.72 3.53
N LYS A 82 -10.26 -9.81 2.94
CA LYS A 82 -11.43 -10.51 3.49
C LYS A 82 -11.19 -11.06 4.90
N CYS A 83 -10.03 -11.69 5.14
CA CYS A 83 -9.66 -12.19 6.47
C CYS A 83 -9.61 -11.08 7.52
N LEU A 84 -9.05 -9.92 7.17
CA LEU A 84 -9.00 -8.75 8.04
C LEU A 84 -10.40 -8.17 8.30
N TYR A 85 -11.22 -8.10 7.26
CA TYR A 85 -12.60 -7.62 7.34
C TYR A 85 -13.48 -8.46 8.27
N GLU A 86 -13.41 -9.78 8.14
CA GLU A 86 -14.13 -10.72 9.02
C GLU A 86 -13.71 -10.59 10.50
N LYS A 87 -12.50 -10.08 10.75
CA LYS A 87 -11.97 -9.81 12.09
C LYS A 87 -12.26 -8.37 12.58
N GLY A 88 -13.06 -7.61 11.83
CA GLY A 88 -13.53 -6.28 12.21
C GLY A 88 -12.64 -5.12 11.77
N PHE A 89 -11.65 -5.35 10.90
CA PHE A 89 -10.78 -4.30 10.36
C PHE A 89 -11.31 -3.80 9.01
N ILE A 90 -11.27 -2.49 8.79
CA ILE A 90 -11.62 -1.86 7.53
C ILE A 90 -10.40 -1.20 6.91
N PHE A 91 -10.35 -1.23 5.59
CA PHE A 91 -9.27 -0.59 4.84
C PHE A 91 -9.54 0.91 4.70
N LYS A 92 -8.63 1.74 5.21
CA LYS A 92 -8.66 3.20 5.06
C LYS A 92 -7.45 3.71 4.31
N THR A 93 -7.70 4.68 3.44
CA THR A 93 -6.67 5.34 2.65
C THR A 93 -6.84 6.84 2.75
N LYS A 94 -5.75 7.58 2.56
CA LYS A 94 -5.83 9.05 2.44
C LYS A 94 -6.44 9.46 1.10
N LEU A 95 -7.08 10.63 1.09
CA LEU A 95 -7.40 11.34 -0.14
C LEU A 95 -6.08 11.68 -0.84
N PHE A 96 -5.88 11.19 -2.07
CA PHE A 96 -4.61 11.22 -2.81
C PHE A 96 -3.52 10.27 -2.28
N SER A 97 -3.91 9.06 -1.87
CA SER A 97 -3.00 8.01 -1.44
C SER A 97 -1.96 7.63 -2.51
N ALA A 98 -0.68 7.78 -2.17
CA ALA A 98 0.44 7.33 -3.00
C ALA A 98 0.48 5.80 -3.15
N TYR A 99 0.01 5.06 -2.15
CA TYR A 99 -0.21 3.61 -2.17
C TYR A 99 -1.18 3.25 -3.29
N CYS A 100 -2.37 3.85 -3.30
CA CYS A 100 -3.37 3.57 -4.33
C CYS A 100 -2.96 4.05 -5.72
N TYR A 101 -2.11 5.07 -5.83
CA TYR A 101 -1.55 5.50 -7.11
C TYR A 101 -0.53 4.49 -7.67
N ARG A 102 0.30 3.87 -6.81
CA ARG A 102 1.35 2.93 -7.24
C ARG A 102 0.86 1.49 -7.37
N LEU A 103 -0.11 1.11 -6.56
CA LEU A 103 -0.66 -0.24 -6.46
C LEU A 103 -2.17 -0.17 -6.68
N GLU A 104 -2.58 0.33 -7.84
CA GLU A 104 -3.99 0.60 -8.15
C GLU A 104 -4.85 -0.66 -8.01
N ASP A 105 -4.43 -1.77 -8.60
CA ASP A 105 -5.17 -3.03 -8.57
C ASP A 105 -5.31 -3.58 -7.15
N VAL A 106 -4.23 -3.53 -6.35
CA VAL A 106 -4.25 -3.98 -4.95
C VAL A 106 -5.10 -3.06 -4.08
N CYS A 107 -4.98 -1.74 -4.27
CA CYS A 107 -5.83 -0.79 -3.54
C CYS A 107 -7.30 -0.99 -3.90
N ASN A 108 -7.62 -1.23 -5.18
CA ASN A 108 -8.99 -1.51 -5.61
C ASN A 108 -9.53 -2.83 -5.04
N ALA A 109 -8.69 -3.86 -4.94
CA ALA A 109 -9.03 -5.10 -4.23
C ALA A 109 -9.38 -4.85 -2.75
N TYR A 110 -8.65 -3.98 -2.06
CA TYR A 110 -8.92 -3.68 -0.66
C TYR A 110 -10.08 -2.69 -0.43
N LYS A 111 -10.37 -1.79 -1.38
CA LYS A 111 -11.48 -0.81 -1.29
C LYS A 111 -12.85 -1.47 -1.08
N GLU A 112 -13.00 -2.73 -1.50
CA GLU A 112 -14.20 -3.53 -1.22
C GLU A 112 -14.47 -3.67 0.30
N PHE A 113 -13.44 -3.57 1.12
CA PHE A 113 -13.47 -3.72 2.59
C PHE A 113 -13.37 -2.39 3.34
N SER A 114 -13.66 -1.27 2.68
CA SER A 114 -13.58 0.08 3.28
C SER A 114 -14.85 0.55 4.01
N ARG A 115 -15.91 -0.28 4.08
CA ARG A 115 -17.22 0.07 4.65
C ARG A 115 -17.61 -0.81 5.83
#